data_AF-A0A2C6M8P2-F1
#
_entry.id   AF-A0A2C6M8P2-F1
#
_cell.length_a   1.000
_cell.length_b   1.000
_cell.length_c   1.000
_cell.angle_alpha   90.00
_cell.angle_beta   90.00
_cell.angle_gamma   90.00
#
_symmetry.space_group_name_H-M   'P 1'
#
loop_
_entity.id
_entity.type
_entity.pdbx_description
1 polymer ?
#
loop_
_entity_poly.entity_id
_entity_poly.type
_entity_poly.pdbx_seq_one_letter_code
_entity_poly.pdbx_strand_id
1 'polypeptide(L)'
;MAKTDRLKYSRKNVWEHAGEGRVQEMMAFAEDYKSFLAYAKTERSCVRQIVNTALANGFVPIEQCQTLRPGDKVCISAKEKVVALAIIGRQGLENGISLIGSHTDVPSWT
;
A
#
# COMPACT_ATOMS: atom_id res chain seq x y z
N MET A 1 -34.77 26.89 -1.70
CA MET A 1 -34.34 25.76 -0.85
C MET A 1 -32.81 25.76 -0.82
N ALA A 2 -32.23 25.70 0.39
CA ALA A 2 -31.05 26.47 0.77
C ALA A 2 -29.68 25.84 0.42
N LYS A 3 -28.71 26.73 0.19
CA LYS A 3 -27.26 26.52 -0.07
C LYS A 3 -26.53 25.63 0.97
N THR A 4 -27.19 25.30 2.08
CA THR A 4 -26.68 24.54 3.25
C THR A 4 -26.56 23.04 3.00
N ASP A 5 -27.37 22.45 2.10
CA ASP A 5 -27.35 21.00 1.86
C ASP A 5 -26.05 20.52 1.18
N ARG A 6 -25.41 21.41 0.41
CA ARG A 6 -24.15 21.14 -0.30
C ARG A 6 -22.92 20.99 0.61
N LEU A 7 -23.04 21.35 1.89
CA LEU A 7 -21.95 21.35 2.87
C LEU A 7 -22.11 20.25 3.94
N LYS A 8 -23.16 19.43 3.86
CA LYS A 8 -23.37 18.30 4.77
C LYS A 8 -22.64 17.07 4.24
N TYR A 9 -21.57 16.69 4.94
CA TYR A 9 -20.96 15.38 4.73
C TYR A 9 -21.86 14.29 5.30
N SER A 10 -22.47 13.48 4.43
CA SER A 10 -23.16 12.26 4.81
C SER A 10 -22.24 11.07 4.57
N ARG A 11 -22.04 10.23 5.60
CA ARG A 11 -21.33 8.97 5.43
C ARG A 11 -22.18 8.05 4.55
N LYS A 12 -21.67 7.71 3.37
CA LYS A 12 -22.32 6.75 2.49
C LYS A 12 -21.82 5.35 2.82
N ASN A 13 -22.74 4.40 2.97
CA ASN A 13 -22.37 3.00 3.14
C ASN A 13 -21.87 2.44 1.81
N VAL A 14 -20.66 1.88 1.81
CA VAL A 14 -20.04 1.29 0.62
C VAL A 14 -20.88 0.14 0.07
N TRP A 15 -21.51 -0.66 0.92
CA TRP A 15 -22.35 -1.79 0.51
C TRP A 15 -23.64 -1.35 -0.19
N GLU A 16 -24.24 -0.24 0.24
CA GLU A 16 -25.48 0.28 -0.36
C GLU A 16 -25.24 0.98 -1.70
N HIS A 17 -23.99 1.38 -1.98
CA HIS A 17 -23.61 2.17 -3.16
C HIS A 17 -22.67 1.44 -4.12
N ALA A 18 -22.18 0.26 -3.76
CA ALA A 18 -21.39 -0.59 -4.65
C ALA A 18 -22.35 -1.37 -5.56
N GLY A 19 -22.25 -1.14 -6.88
CA GLY A 19 -22.90 -2.02 -7.84
C GLY A 19 -22.30 -3.42 -7.79
N GLU A 20 -23.00 -4.41 -8.36
CA GLU A 20 -22.62 -5.83 -8.29
C GLU A 20 -21.16 -6.09 -8.73
N GLY A 21 -20.68 -5.44 -9.80
CA GLY A 21 -19.29 -5.56 -10.24
C GLY A 21 -18.26 -5.06 -9.22
N ARG A 22 -18.56 -3.96 -8.53
CA ARG A 22 -17.68 -3.41 -7.48
C ARG A 22 -17.64 -4.30 -6.24
N VAL A 23 -18.77 -4.95 -5.92
CA VAL A 23 -18.83 -5.93 -4.83
C VAL A 23 -17.94 -7.13 -5.15
N GLN A 24 -17.95 -7.62 -6.39
CA GLN A 24 -17.07 -8.71 -6.82
C GLN A 24 -15.58 -8.34 -6.71
N GLU A 25 -15.19 -7.15 -7.18
CA GLU A 25 -13.82 -6.64 -7.02
C GLU A 25 -13.41 -6.54 -5.54
N MET A 26 -14.32 -6.06 -4.69
CA MET A 26 -14.05 -5.92 -3.25
C MET A 26 -13.86 -7.28 -2.58
N MET A 27 -14.65 -8.29 -2.98
CA MET A 27 -14.52 -9.65 -2.47
C MET A 27 -13.24 -10.34 -2.98
N ALA A 28 -12.86 -10.14 -4.24
CA ALA A 28 -11.60 -10.64 -4.78
C ALA A 28 -10.40 -10.05 -4.02
N PHE A 29 -10.40 -8.73 -3.81
CA PHE A 29 -9.39 -8.05 -3.00
C PHE A 29 -9.35 -8.59 -1.56
N ALA A 30 -10.50 -8.84 -0.94
CA ALA A 30 -10.57 -9.40 0.40
C ALA A 30 -9.96 -10.80 0.48
N GLU A 31 -10.10 -11.63 -0.56
CA GLU A 31 -9.53 -12.98 -0.59
C GLU A 31 -8.01 -12.97 -0.76
N ASP A 32 -7.49 -12.08 -1.61
CA ASP A 32 -6.05 -11.84 -1.73
C ASP A 32 -5.46 -11.33 -0.42
N TYR A 33 -6.18 -10.43 0.27
CA TYR A 33 -5.79 -9.91 1.57
C TYR A 33 -5.74 -11.01 2.64
N LYS A 34 -6.72 -11.92 2.68
CA LYS A 34 -6.67 -13.08 3.59
C LYS A 34 -5.46 -13.97 3.31
N SER A 35 -5.17 -14.22 2.03
CA SER A 35 -4.02 -15.02 1.62
C SER A 35 -2.71 -14.39 2.06
N PHE A 36 -2.60 -13.07 1.94
CA PHE A 36 -1.47 -12.30 2.47
C PHE A 36 -1.32 -12.46 4.00
N LEU A 37 -2.42 -12.28 4.76
CA LEU A 37 -2.41 -12.44 6.22
C LEU A 37 -2.05 -13.86 6.67
N ALA A 38 -2.48 -14.89 5.93
CA ALA A 38 -2.15 -16.28 6.24
C ALA A 38 -0.63 -16.55 6.16
N TYR A 39 0.09 -15.84 5.29
CA TYR A 39 1.54 -15.97 5.12
C TYR A 39 2.32 -15.04 6.07
N ALA A 40 1.81 -13.83 6.32
CA ALA A 40 2.45 -12.78 7.10
C ALA A 40 2.31 -12.97 8.63
N LYS A 41 2.53 -14.18 9.15
CA LYS A 41 2.37 -14.50 10.58
C LYS A 41 3.47 -13.93 11.49
N THR A 42 4.60 -13.53 10.91
CA THR A 42 5.72 -12.92 11.63
C THR A 42 6.21 -11.70 10.88
N GLU A 43 6.83 -10.75 11.58
CA GLU A 43 7.39 -9.51 11.02
C GLU A 43 8.28 -9.80 9.78
N ARG A 44 9.17 -10.79 9.89
CA ARG A 44 10.06 -11.20 8.79
C ARG A 44 9.31 -11.76 7.59
N SER A 45 8.31 -12.61 7.83
CA SER A 45 7.49 -13.19 6.75
C SER A 45 6.70 -12.11 6.02
N CYS A 46 6.18 -11.12 6.75
CA CYS A 46 5.44 -10.01 6.18
C CYS A 46 6.34 -9.15 5.29
N VAL A 47 7.50 -8.72 5.80
CA VAL A 47 8.47 -7.92 5.03
C VAL A 47 8.92 -8.67 3.77
N ARG A 48 9.22 -9.97 3.88
CA ARG A 48 9.60 -10.79 2.72
C ARG A 48 8.50 -10.88 1.67
N GLN A 49 7.24 -11.05 2.09
CA GLN A 49 6.11 -11.10 1.17
C GLN A 49 5.87 -9.75 0.47
N ILE A 50 6.04 -8.63 1.19
CA ILE A 50 5.94 -7.28 0.61
C ILE A 50 7.03 -7.07 -0.42
N VAL A 51 8.28 -7.41 -0.11
CA VAL A 51 9.41 -7.29 -1.06
C VAL A 51 9.18 -8.15 -2.29
N ASN A 52 8.79 -9.42 -2.13
CA ASN A 52 8.50 -10.31 -3.26
C ASN A 52 7.40 -9.77 -4.16
N THR A 53 6.31 -9.28 -3.56
CA THR A 53 5.19 -8.67 -4.30
C THR A 53 5.65 -7.40 -5.03
N ALA A 54 6.48 -6.58 -4.39
CA ALA A 54 7.02 -5.38 -5.01
C ALA A 54 7.91 -5.71 -6.21
N LEU A 55 8.84 -6.67 -6.06
CA LEU A 55 9.71 -7.12 -7.16
C LEU A 55 8.89 -7.66 -8.34
N ALA A 56 7.84 -8.45 -8.07
CA ALA A 56 6.92 -8.95 -9.10
C ALA A 56 6.15 -7.83 -9.83
N ASN A 57 5.95 -6.68 -9.19
CA ASN A 57 5.30 -5.49 -9.74
C ASN A 57 6.28 -4.49 -10.40
N GLY A 58 7.53 -4.91 -10.60
CA GLY A 58 8.57 -4.14 -11.27
C GLY A 58 9.28 -3.11 -10.39
N PHE A 59 9.23 -3.28 -9.06
CA PHE A 59 10.12 -2.53 -8.17
C PHE A 59 11.52 -3.11 -8.21
N VAL A 60 12.53 -2.26 -8.01
CA VAL A 60 13.94 -2.63 -8.01
C VAL A 60 14.57 -2.23 -6.67
N PRO A 61 15.46 -3.05 -6.08
CA PRO A 61 16.19 -2.66 -4.88
C PRO A 61 17.00 -1.40 -5.11
N ILE A 62 16.91 -0.43 -4.19
CA ILE A 62 17.60 0.86 -4.34
C ILE A 62 19.12 0.68 -4.45
N GLU A 63 19.67 -0.38 -3.86
CA GLU A 63 21.10 -0.71 -3.93
C GLU A 63 21.56 -1.06 -5.36
N GLN A 64 20.64 -1.43 -6.24
CA GLN A 64 20.90 -1.75 -7.65
C GLN A 64 20.68 -0.55 -8.58
N CYS A 65 20.08 0.53 -8.08
CA CYS A 65 19.80 1.73 -8.86
C CYS A 65 20.98 2.71 -8.78
N GLN A 66 21.67 2.94 -9.91
CA GLN A 66 22.74 3.95 -10.00
C GLN A 66 22.20 5.37 -10.19
N THR A 67 21.06 5.51 -10.86
CA THR A 67 20.39 6.79 -11.11
C THR A 67 18.89 6.61 -10.94
N LEU A 68 18.23 7.57 -10.31
CA LEU A 68 16.78 7.58 -10.14
C LEU A 68 16.15 8.53 -11.17
N ARG A 69 15.21 8.02 -11.95
CA ARG A 69 14.44 8.78 -12.93
C ARG A 69 12.97 8.87 -12.52
N PRO A 70 12.25 9.93 -12.93
CA PRO A 70 10.81 10.00 -12.74
C PRO A 70 10.10 8.78 -13.33
N GLY A 71 9.28 8.12 -12.51
CA GLY A 71 8.57 6.89 -12.84
C GLY A 71 9.24 5.61 -12.32
N ASP A 72 10.48 5.68 -11.85
CA ASP A 72 11.17 4.52 -11.30
C ASP A 72 10.50 4.05 -10.01
N LYS A 73 10.37 2.73 -9.88
CA LYS A 73 9.82 2.06 -8.71
C LYS A 73 10.97 1.44 -7.93
N VAL A 74 11.23 1.93 -6.73
CA VAL A 74 12.33 1.45 -5.89
C VAL A 74 11.81 0.86 -4.59
N CYS A 75 12.44 -0.23 -4.15
CA CYS A 75 12.19 -0.84 -2.86
C CYS A 75 13.43 -0.75 -1.98
N ILE A 76 13.22 -0.45 -0.70
CA ILE A 76 14.24 -0.40 0.33
C ILE A 76 13.81 -1.37 1.42
N SER A 77 14.69 -2.26 1.84
CA SER A 77 14.41 -3.17 2.95
C SER A 77 15.53 -3.14 3.97
N ALA A 78 15.20 -2.92 5.25
CA ALA A 78 16.17 -2.89 6.32
C ALA A 78 15.96 -4.07 7.28
N LYS A 79 16.98 -4.93 7.40
CA LYS A 79 17.06 -6.07 8.34
C LYS A 79 15.85 -7.01 8.36
N GLU A 80 15.10 -7.11 7.25
CA GLU A 80 13.84 -7.87 7.18
C GLU A 80 12.77 -7.42 8.20
N LYS A 81 12.89 -6.20 8.73
CA LYS A 81 11.97 -5.61 9.71
C LYS A 81 11.19 -4.42 9.17
N VAL A 82 11.82 -3.69 8.26
CA VAL A 82 11.28 -2.48 7.67
C VAL A 82 11.34 -2.62 6.16
N VAL A 83 10.29 -2.18 5.49
CA VAL A 83 10.22 -2.06 4.04
C VAL A 83 9.67 -0.68 3.69
N ALA A 84 10.31 -0.02 2.73
CA ALA A 84 9.82 1.20 2.13
C ALA A 84 9.74 1.01 0.61
N LEU A 85 8.61 1.41 0.03
CA LEU A 85 8.37 1.38 -1.41
C LEU A 85 8.19 2.82 -1.86
N ALA A 86 8.91 3.22 -2.90
CA ALA A 86 8.82 4.56 -3.45
C ALA A 86 8.65 4.51 -4.96
N ILE A 87 7.82 5.42 -5.46
CA ILE A 87 7.69 5.71 -6.89
C ILE A 87 8.22 7.12 -7.08
N ILE A 88 9.27 7.28 -7.87
CA ILE A 88 9.94 8.56 -8.06
C ILE A 88 9.03 9.48 -8.89
N GLY A 89 8.66 10.62 -8.32
CA GLY A 89 7.83 11.62 -8.97
C GLY A 89 8.57 12.39 -10.07
N ARG A 90 7.81 13.16 -10.86
CA ARG A 90 8.39 14.10 -11.84
C ARG A 90 8.85 15.41 -11.20
N GLN A 91 8.22 15.79 -10.10
CA GLN A 91 8.60 16.97 -9.32
C GLN A 91 9.72 16.58 -8.36
N GLY A 92 10.69 17.48 -8.17
CA GLY A 92 11.77 17.25 -7.22
C GLY A 92 11.25 17.11 -5.78
N LEU A 93 12.04 16.46 -4.94
CA LEU A 93 11.70 16.14 -3.55
C LEU A 93 11.33 17.38 -2.72
N GLU A 94 11.82 18.55 -3.12
CA GLU A 94 11.51 19.86 -2.52
C GLU A 94 10.02 20.24 -2.61
N ASN A 95 9.28 19.67 -3.56
CA ASN A 95 7.85 19.92 -3.72
C ASN A 95 6.98 19.05 -2.79
N GLY A 96 7.63 18.19 -1.98
CA GLY A 96 7.00 17.34 -1.00
C GLY A 96 6.86 15.89 -1.46
N ILE A 97 6.43 15.05 -0.52
CA ILE A 97 6.27 13.61 -0.69
C ILE A 97 4.88 13.18 -0.20
N SER A 98 4.30 12.19 -0.88
CA SER A 98 3.12 11.48 -0.37
C SER A 98 3.58 10.25 0.41
N LEU A 99 3.59 10.35 1.73
CA LEU A 99 4.04 9.27 2.62
C LEU A 99 2.84 8.52 3.21
N ILE A 100 2.83 7.20 3.04
CA ILE A 100 1.90 6.30 3.73
C ILE A 100 2.74 5.43 4.66
N GLY A 101 2.54 5.61 5.96
CA GLY A 101 3.18 4.80 7.00
C GLY A 101 2.21 3.75 7.53
N SER A 102 2.70 2.53 7.75
CA SER A 102 1.96 1.47 8.42
C SER A 102 2.93 0.69 9.30
N HIS A 103 2.42 0.20 10.43
CA HIS A 103 3.20 -0.60 11.36
C HIS A 103 2.89 -2.09 11.09
N THR A 104 3.94 -2.91 11.08
CA THR A 104 3.85 -4.35 10.74
C THR A 104 4.09 -5.25 11.96
N ASP A 105 4.37 -4.65 13.11
CA ASP A 105 4.46 -5.33 14.39
C ASP A 105 3.07 -5.78 14.83
N VAL A 106 2.96 -7.08 15.07
CA VAL A 106 1.78 -7.68 15.68
C VAL A 106 2.18 -8.14 17.08
N PRO A 107 1.34 -7.92 18.10
CA PRO A 107 1.61 -8.43 19.43
C PRO A 107 1.64 -9.96 19.37
N SER A 108 2.81 -10.54 19.61
CA SER A 108 3.00 -11.99 19.72
C SER A 108 3.48 -12.30 21.14
N TRP A 109 2.92 -13.34 21.75
CA TRP A 109 3.48 -13.91 22.97
C TRP A 109 4.76 -14.67 22.61
N THR A 110 5.90 -14.10 22.98
CA THR A 110 7.16 -14.82 23.20
C THR A 110 7.52 -14.67 24.66
#